data_AF-A0A2K3LUM5-F1
#
_entry.id   AF-A0A2K3LUM5-F1
#
_cell.length_a   1.000
_cell.length_b   1.000
_cell.length_c   1.000
_cell.angle_alpha   90.00
_cell.angle_beta   90.00
_cell.angle_gamma   90.00
#
_symmetry.space_group_name_H-M   'P 1'
#
loop_
_entity.id
_entity.type
_entity.pdbx_description
1 polymer ?
#
loop_
_entity_poly.entity_id
_entity_poly.type
_entity_poly.pdbx_seq_one_letter_code
_entity_poly.pdbx_strand_id
1 'polypeptide(L)'
;SMLKTLDRYQKCSYGAVEVSKPAKELESSYREYLKLKQRFENLQRTQRNLLGEDLGPLSSKDLEQLERQLDSSLKQVRSTKTQFMLDQLADLQNKEQMLVEANRSLSIKVNFILMFFFP
;
A
#
# COMPACT_ATOMS: atom_id res chain seq x y z
N SER A 1 22.16 63.98 14.40
CA SER A 1 22.96 63.39 13.32
C SER A 1 22.14 62.29 12.67
N MET A 2 22.15 62.25 11.33
CA MET A 2 21.50 61.27 10.45
C MET A 2 21.73 59.82 10.91
N LEU A 3 22.89 59.53 11.49
CA LEU A 3 23.25 58.23 12.08
C LEU A 3 22.34 57.81 13.24
N LYS A 4 21.91 58.74 14.11
CA LYS A 4 20.97 58.44 15.21
C LYS A 4 19.53 58.24 14.72
N THR A 5 19.21 58.76 13.54
CA THR A 5 17.90 58.55 12.89
C THR A 5 17.90 57.21 12.16
N LEU A 6 18.99 56.86 11.48
CA LEU A 6 19.20 55.56 10.84
C LEU A 6 19.22 54.41 11.87
N ASP A 7 19.92 54.57 13.00
CA ASP A 7 19.96 53.56 14.08
C ASP A 7 18.58 53.31 14.71
N ARG A 8 17.76 54.37 14.88
CA ARG A 8 16.37 54.22 15.33
C ARG A 8 15.49 53.56 14.28
N TYR A 9 15.66 53.92 13.00
CA TYR A 9 14.91 53.28 11.92
C TYR A 9 15.27 51.80 11.78
N GLN A 10 16.53 51.43 11.96
CA GLN A 10 17.00 50.04 11.97
C GLN A 10 16.41 49.27 13.16
N LYS A 11 16.42 49.85 14.36
CA LYS A 11 15.85 49.23 15.57
C LYS A 11 14.33 49.12 15.54
N CYS A 12 13.62 50.05 14.90
CA CYS A 12 12.15 50.01 14.77
C CYS A 12 11.67 49.18 13.56
N SER A 13 12.42 49.17 12.46
CA SER A 13 12.10 48.41 11.24
C SER A 13 12.45 46.92 11.38
N TYR A 14 13.58 46.59 12.02
CA TYR A 14 14.00 45.20 12.27
C TYR A 14 13.63 44.67 13.67
N GLY A 15 13.27 45.54 14.62
CA GLY A 15 12.85 45.12 15.96
C GLY A 15 11.46 44.49 16.01
N ALA A 16 10.66 44.65 14.94
CA ALA A 16 9.29 44.12 14.85
C ALA A 16 9.16 42.88 13.95
N VAL A 17 10.18 42.54 13.16
CA VAL A 17 10.14 41.36 12.29
C VAL A 17 10.82 40.22 13.04
N GLU A 18 10.03 39.35 13.66
CA GLU A 18 9.80 37.97 13.18
C GLU A 18 10.79 37.42 12.10
N VAL A 19 12.10 37.69 12.17
CA VAL A 19 13.11 37.17 11.21
C VAL A 19 13.76 35.91 11.75
N SER A 20 13.82 35.73 13.08
CA SER A 20 14.43 34.54 13.67
C SER A 20 13.51 33.32 13.69
N LYS A 21 12.18 33.50 13.77
CA LYS A 21 11.20 32.41 13.77
C LYS A 21 11.05 31.73 12.41
N PRO A 22 10.76 32.41 11.29
CA PRO A 22 10.61 31.75 9.99
C PRO A 22 11.92 31.14 9.50
N ALA A 23 13.09 31.73 9.82
CA ALA A 23 14.39 31.13 9.50
C ALA A 23 14.66 29.85 10.30
N LYS A 24 14.37 29.83 11.62
CA LYS A 24 14.45 28.61 12.43
C LYS A 24 13.44 27.55 12.03
N GLU A 25 12.23 27.94 11.69
CA GLU A 25 11.17 27.03 11.23
C GLU A 25 11.54 26.43 9.86
N LEU A 26 12.10 27.22 8.95
CA LEU A 26 12.60 26.74 7.67
C LEU A 26 13.80 25.80 7.84
N GLU A 27 14.74 26.12 8.72
CA GLU A 27 15.85 25.21 9.07
C GLU A 27 15.36 23.90 9.72
N SER A 28 14.36 23.99 10.60
CA SER A 28 13.73 22.82 11.23
C SER A 28 13.04 21.95 10.19
N SER A 29 12.22 22.57 9.32
CA SER A 29 11.54 21.90 8.21
C SER A 29 12.53 21.23 7.25
N TYR A 30 13.63 21.90 6.92
CA TYR A 30 14.69 21.33 6.09
C TYR A 30 15.36 20.12 6.75
N ARG A 31 15.64 20.17 8.07
CA ARG A 31 16.19 19.02 8.81
C ARG A 31 15.21 17.85 8.84
N GLU A 32 13.93 18.10 9.02
CA GLU A 32 12.88 17.07 8.97
C GLU A 32 12.77 16.45 7.57
N TYR A 33 12.82 17.27 6.53
CA TYR A 33 12.88 16.82 5.15
C TYR A 33 14.09 15.90 4.92
N LEU A 34 15.28 16.28 5.38
CA LEU A 34 16.48 15.44 5.23
C LEU A 34 16.34 14.08 5.94
N LYS A 35 15.74 14.07 7.14
CA LYS A 35 15.44 12.81 7.84
C LYS A 35 14.46 11.95 7.05
N LEU A 36 13.43 12.56 6.47
CA LEU A 36 12.45 11.86 5.64
C LEU A 36 13.08 11.32 4.35
N LYS A 37 13.91 12.13 3.68
CA LYS A 37 14.65 11.75 2.48
C LYS A 37 15.55 10.55 2.75
N GLN A 38 16.29 10.55 3.85
CA GLN A 38 17.13 9.41 4.25
C GLN A 38 16.30 8.14 4.48
N ARG A 39 15.14 8.26 5.15
CA ARG A 39 14.22 7.11 5.33
C ARG A 39 13.71 6.58 4.00
N PHE A 40 13.35 7.47 3.07
CA PHE A 40 12.91 7.11 1.73
C PHE A 40 14.00 6.38 0.95
N GLU A 41 15.22 6.91 0.93
CA GLU A 41 16.35 6.29 0.22
C GLU A 41 16.68 4.91 0.79
N ASN A 42 16.60 4.74 2.11
CA ASN A 42 16.76 3.43 2.75
C ASN A 42 15.64 2.46 2.36
N LEU A 43 14.39 2.91 2.36
CA LEU A 43 13.25 2.09 1.93
C LEU A 43 13.39 1.66 0.47
N GLN A 44 13.78 2.59 -0.40
CA GLN A 44 13.99 2.33 -1.82
C GLN A 44 15.12 1.32 -2.04
N ARG A 45 16.21 1.41 -1.28
CA ARG A 45 17.30 0.42 -1.32
C ARG A 45 16.80 -0.97 -0.91
N THR A 46 16.03 -1.05 0.18
CA THR A 46 15.43 -2.33 0.62
C THR A 46 14.49 -2.90 -0.44
N GLN A 47 13.69 -2.07 -1.12
CA GLN A 47 12.82 -2.51 -2.21
C GLN A 47 13.62 -3.10 -3.37
N ARG A 48 14.70 -2.43 -3.81
CA ARG A 48 15.57 -2.94 -4.86
C ARG A 48 16.18 -4.30 -4.48
N ASN A 49 16.67 -4.43 -3.25
CA ASN A 49 17.17 -5.71 -2.76
C ASN A 49 16.09 -6.82 -2.81
N LEU A 50 14.85 -6.51 -2.40
CA LEU A 50 13.71 -7.46 -2.48
C LEU A 50 13.37 -7.86 -3.92
N LEU A 51 13.67 -7.01 -4.90
CA LEU A 51 13.51 -7.28 -6.33
C LEU A 51 14.73 -8.00 -6.94
N GLY A 52 15.77 -8.28 -6.14
CA GLY A 52 17.01 -8.91 -6.60
C GLY A 52 17.99 -7.94 -7.27
N GLU A 53 17.79 -6.64 -7.09
CA GLU A 53 18.65 -5.57 -7.60
C GLU A 53 19.64 -5.09 -6.52
N ASP A 54 20.72 -4.42 -6.93
CA ASP A 54 21.73 -3.82 -6.04
C ASP A 54 22.25 -4.77 -4.94
N LEU A 55 22.40 -6.06 -5.24
CA LEU A 55 22.75 -7.06 -4.23
C LEU A 55 24.21 -7.05 -3.79
N GLY A 56 25.11 -6.46 -4.58
CA GLY A 56 26.56 -6.46 -4.36
C GLY A 56 27.04 -5.98 -2.98
N PRO A 57 26.42 -4.96 -2.35
CA PRO A 57 26.80 -4.49 -1.01
C PRO A 57 26.34 -5.39 0.16
N LEU A 58 25.49 -6.40 -0.07
CA LEU A 58 25.00 -7.28 1.00
C LEU A 58 26.02 -8.37 1.33
N SER A 59 26.12 -8.74 2.61
CA SER A 59 26.93 -9.89 3.02
C SER A 59 26.20 -11.21 2.73
N SER A 60 26.92 -12.34 2.76
CA SER A 60 26.31 -13.68 2.62
C SER A 60 25.17 -13.90 3.62
N LYS A 61 25.35 -13.44 4.86
CA LYS A 61 24.34 -13.55 5.91
C LYS A 61 23.08 -12.74 5.59
N ASP A 62 23.26 -11.53 5.06
CA ASP A 62 22.14 -10.67 4.68
C ASP A 62 21.39 -11.22 3.48
N LEU A 63 22.11 -11.79 2.50
CA LEU A 63 21.51 -12.46 1.33
C LEU A 63 20.70 -13.69 1.74
N GLU A 64 21.23 -14.53 2.63
CA GLU A 64 20.48 -15.68 3.15
C GLU A 64 19.23 -15.25 3.93
N GLN A 65 19.31 -14.15 4.69
CA GLN A 65 18.13 -13.61 5.38
C GLN A 65 17.10 -13.10 4.40
N LEU A 66 17.53 -12.38 3.37
CA LEU A 66 16.68 -11.86 2.30
C LEU A 66 15.98 -13.00 1.55
N GLU A 67 16.71 -14.06 1.20
CA GLU A 67 16.17 -15.26 0.55
C GLU A 67 15.11 -15.94 1.42
N ARG A 68 15.40 -16.18 2.71
CA ARG A 68 14.43 -16.77 3.65
C ARG A 68 13.17 -15.92 3.79
N GLN A 69 13.32 -14.59 3.82
CA GLN A 69 12.19 -13.67 3.88
C GLN A 69 11.33 -13.76 2.61
N LEU A 70 11.95 -13.74 1.43
CA LEU A 70 11.26 -13.86 0.15
C LEU A 70 10.54 -15.21 -0.01
N ASP A 71 11.19 -16.31 0.33
CA ASP A 71 10.61 -17.66 0.25
C ASP A 71 9.38 -17.79 1.18
N SER A 72 9.51 -17.34 2.43
CA SER A 72 8.41 -17.37 3.41
C SER A 72 7.21 -16.53 2.94
N SER A 73 7.45 -15.28 2.52
CA SER A 73 6.38 -14.41 2.02
C SER A 73 5.75 -14.95 0.74
N LEU A 74 6.54 -15.52 -0.18
CA LEU A 74 6.02 -16.11 -1.41
C LEU A 74 5.12 -17.32 -1.12
N LYS A 75 5.54 -18.20 -0.19
CA LYS A 75 4.73 -19.33 0.29
C LYS A 75 3.41 -18.84 0.88
N GLN A 76 3.43 -17.80 1.70
CA GLN A 76 2.22 -17.22 2.28
C GLN A 76 1.29 -16.65 1.19
N VAL A 77 1.80 -15.84 0.27
CA VAL A 77 1.01 -15.26 -0.84
C VAL A 77 0.38 -16.35 -1.70
N ARG A 78 1.14 -17.40 -2.04
CA ARG A 78 0.62 -18.54 -2.80
C ARG A 78 -0.48 -19.27 -2.03
N SER A 79 -0.25 -19.56 -0.75
CA SER A 79 -1.24 -20.22 0.12
C SER A 79 -2.54 -19.43 0.19
N THR A 80 -2.47 -18.12 0.47
CA THR A 80 -3.65 -17.25 0.52
C THR A 80 -4.38 -17.20 -0.82
N LYS A 81 -3.65 -17.10 -1.94
CA LYS A 81 -4.26 -17.09 -3.28
C LYS A 81 -4.95 -18.42 -3.59
N THR A 82 -4.31 -19.55 -3.26
CA THR A 82 -4.89 -20.88 -3.46
C THR A 82 -6.15 -21.05 -2.62
N GLN A 83 -6.11 -20.69 -1.33
CA GLN A 83 -7.28 -20.78 -0.46
C GLN A 83 -8.44 -19.94 -0.99
N PHE A 84 -8.17 -18.69 -1.39
CA PHE A 84 -9.18 -17.83 -1.99
C PHE A 84 -9.82 -18.44 -3.25
N MET A 85 -9.01 -19.05 -4.12
CA MET A 85 -9.51 -19.73 -5.33
C MET A 85 -10.36 -20.96 -4.99
N LEU A 86 -9.97 -21.73 -3.97
CA LEU A 86 -10.76 -22.88 -3.50
C LEU A 86 -12.10 -22.44 -2.91
N ASP A 87 -12.12 -21.35 -2.14
CA ASP A 87 -13.34 -20.80 -1.57
C ASP A 87 -14.29 -20.31 -2.68
N GLN A 88 -13.77 -19.63 -3.70
CA GLN A 88 -14.54 -19.22 -4.87
C GLN A 88 -15.09 -20.42 -5.66
N LEU A 89 -14.29 -21.46 -5.85
CA LEU A 89 -14.73 -22.67 -6.53
C LEU A 89 -15.88 -23.35 -5.78
N ALA A 90 -15.77 -23.48 -4.46
CA ALA A 90 -16.81 -24.07 -3.62
C ALA A 90 -18.11 -23.27 -3.67
N ASP A 91 -18.05 -21.93 -3.60
CA ASP A 91 -19.22 -21.06 -3.73
C ASP A 91 -19.91 -21.22 -5.10
N LEU A 92 -19.13 -21.29 -6.18
CA LEU A 92 -19.66 -21.50 -7.53
C LEU A 92 -20.29 -22.89 -7.70
N GLN A 93 -19.68 -23.95 -7.17
CA GLN A 93 -20.24 -25.30 -7.20
C GLN A 93 -21.57 -25.38 -6.44
N ASN A 94 -21.67 -24.73 -5.29
CA ASN A 94 -22.92 -24.65 -4.54
C ASN A 94 -24.01 -23.92 -5.34
N LYS A 95 -23.67 -22.79 -5.98
CA LYS A 95 -24.60 -22.06 -6.84
C LYS A 95 -25.06 -22.88 -8.05
N GLU A 96 -24.14 -23.59 -8.69
CA GLU A 96 -24.46 -24.50 -9.79
C GLU A 96 -25.46 -25.56 -9.34
N GLN A 97 -25.22 -26.23 -8.21
CA GLN A 97 -26.12 -27.25 -7.68
C GLN A 97 -27.52 -26.68 -7.42
N MET A 98 -27.62 -25.52 -6.76
CA MET A 98 -28.90 -24.86 -6.49
C MET A 98 -29.66 -24.52 -7.76
N LEU A 99 -28.96 -24.04 -8.81
CA LEU A 99 -29.57 -23.73 -10.10
C LEU A 99 -30.04 -24.99 -10.84
N VAL A 100 -29.27 -26.08 -10.80
CA VAL A 100 -29.65 -27.36 -11.39
C VAL A 100 -30.91 -27.92 -10.74
N GLU A 101 -30.99 -27.88 -9.41
CA GLU A 101 -32.16 -28.33 -8.65
C GLU A 101 -33.40 -27.47 -8.95
N ALA A 102 -33.25 -26.14 -8.97
CA ALA A 102 -34.33 -25.23 -9.31
C ALA A 102 -34.84 -25.46 -10.74
N ASN A 103 -33.94 -25.62 -11.71
CA ASN A 103 -34.29 -25.85 -13.10
C ASN A 103 -34.99 -27.22 -13.30
N ARG A 104 -34.51 -28.27 -12.62
CA ARG A 104 -35.21 -29.56 -12.58
C ARG A 104 -36.63 -29.42 -12.03
N SER A 105 -36.82 -28.69 -10.94
CA SER A 105 -38.15 -28.45 -10.35
C SER A 105 -39.08 -27.73 -11.32
N LEU A 106 -38.58 -26.68 -12.00
CA LEU A 106 -39.35 -25.95 -13.01
C LEU A 106 -39.71 -26.83 -14.20
N SER A 107 -38.77 -27.64 -14.69
CA SER A 107 -39.00 -28.57 -15.81
C SER A 107 -40.11 -29.58 -15.51
N ILE A 108 -40.13 -30.12 -14.29
CA ILE A 108 -41.19 -31.03 -13.83
C ILE A 108 -42.55 -30.31 -13.82
N LYS A 109 -42.61 -29.08 -13.29
CA LYS A 109 -43.85 -28.29 -13.25
C LYS A 109 -44.38 -27.98 -14.66
N VAL A 110 -43.49 -27.61 -15.58
CA VAL A 110 -43.85 -27.35 -16.99
C VAL A 110 -44.41 -28.61 -17.64
N ASN A 111 -43.73 -29.75 -17.48
CA ASN A 111 -44.20 -31.03 -18.03
C ASN A 111 -45.57 -31.42 -17.46
N PHE A 112 -45.79 -31.21 -16.16
CA PHE A 112 -47.08 -31.45 -15.53
C PHE A 112 -48.19 -30.57 -16.13
N ILE A 113 -47.95 -29.26 -16.27
CA ILE A 113 -48.91 -28.34 -16.91
C ILE A 113 -49.21 -28.78 -18.34
N LEU A 114 -48.19 -29.11 -19.14
CA LEU A 114 -48.39 -29.58 -20.51
C LEU A 114 -49.26 -30.84 -20.56
N MET A 115 -49.01 -31.82 -19.69
CA MET A 115 -49.81 -33.05 -19.61
C MET A 115 -51.27 -32.80 -19.18
N PHE A 116 -51.53 -31.78 -18.36
CA PHE A 116 -52.89 -31.43 -17.92
C PHE A 116 -53.68 -30.61 -18.94
N PHE A 117 -53.03 -29.69 -19.65
CA PHE A 117 -53.70 -28.75 -20.57
C PHE A 117 -53.61 -29.15 -22.05
N PHE A 118 -52.72 -30.08 -22.40
CA PHE A 118 -52.55 -30.62 -23.76
C PHE A 118 -52.47 -32.17 -23.73
N PRO A 119 -53.59 -32.86 -23.43
CA PRO A 119 -53.67 -34.33 -23.46
C PRO A 119 -53.64 -34.92 -24.88
#